data_AF-A0A2N9NAS1-F1
#
_entry.id   AF-A0A2N9NAS1-F1
#
_cell.length_a   1.000
_cell.length_b   1.000
_cell.length_c   1.000
_cell.angle_alpha   90.00
_cell.angle_beta   90.00
_cell.angle_gamma   90.00
#
_symmetry.space_group_name_H-M   'P 1'
#
loop_
_entity.id
_entity.type
_entity.pdbx_description
1 polymer ?
#
loop_
_entity_poly.entity_id
_entity_poly.type
_entity_poly.pdbx_seq_one_letter_code
_entity_poly.pdbx_strand_id
1 'polypeptide(L)'
;MDGSILAQISVTDMRLPILYALTYPERIPSELRFSIGDLRHLDFCPPDMSKFPCLGLAYEAAAAGGAKTIALNAADEVAVAAFLDGQIGFEDIPRIIEETMAATPAGHLESIQKVLALDTEARLLAREVAQRRRRKGSPIGAISQ
;
A
#
# COMPACT_ATOMS: atom_id res chain seq x y z
N MET A 1 -11.78 13.66 -27.13
CA MET A 1 -11.92 12.35 -26.46
C MET A 1 -13.37 11.93 -26.59
N ASP A 2 -13.65 10.71 -27.03
CA ASP A 2 -14.98 10.19 -27.38
C ASP A 2 -15.79 9.68 -26.17
N GLY A 3 -15.17 9.59 -24.99
CA GLY A 3 -15.81 9.11 -23.76
C GLY A 3 -15.83 7.59 -23.61
N SER A 4 -15.17 6.85 -24.50
CA SER A 4 -15.07 5.40 -24.43
C SER A 4 -14.29 4.94 -23.19
N ILE A 5 -14.81 3.94 -22.48
CA ILE A 5 -14.15 3.29 -21.34
C ILE A 5 -13.74 1.87 -21.75
N LEU A 6 -12.46 1.56 -21.61
CA LEU A 6 -11.92 0.21 -21.77
C LEU A 6 -11.63 -0.38 -20.40
N ALA A 7 -12.06 -1.63 -20.19
CA ALA A 7 -11.83 -2.37 -18.94
C ALA A 7 -11.22 -3.75 -19.24
N GLN A 8 -10.30 -4.17 -18.37
CA GLN A 8 -9.79 -5.54 -18.34
C GLN A 8 -10.47 -6.29 -17.20
N ILE A 9 -11.17 -7.37 -17.52
CA ILE A 9 -11.90 -8.21 -16.56
C ILE A 9 -11.36 -9.63 -16.67
N SER A 10 -11.01 -10.24 -15.53
CA SER A 10 -10.49 -11.60 -15.47
C SER A 10 -10.81 -12.29 -14.16
N VAL A 11 -10.45 -13.57 -14.08
CA VAL A 11 -10.31 -14.25 -12.79
C VAL A 11 -9.31 -13.53 -11.89
N THR A 12 -9.49 -13.63 -10.57
CA THR A 12 -8.59 -13.07 -9.55
C THR A 12 -7.35 -13.96 -9.39
N ASP A 13 -6.54 -14.04 -10.44
CA ASP A 13 -5.33 -14.86 -10.49
C ASP A 13 -4.17 -14.11 -11.15
N MET A 14 -3.10 -13.88 -10.39
CA MET A 14 -1.92 -13.13 -10.85
C MET A 14 -1.16 -13.81 -11.98
N ARG A 15 -1.35 -15.12 -12.22
CA ARG A 15 -0.73 -15.82 -13.36
C ARG A 15 -1.15 -15.21 -14.69
N LEU A 16 -2.35 -14.65 -14.80
CA LEU A 16 -2.83 -14.04 -16.03
C LEU A 16 -2.15 -12.70 -16.36
N PRO A 17 -2.09 -11.68 -15.48
CA PRO A 17 -1.32 -10.46 -15.75
C PRO A 17 0.19 -10.72 -15.88
N ILE A 18 0.74 -11.70 -15.15
CA ILE A 18 2.16 -12.09 -15.30
C ILE A 18 2.41 -12.68 -16.70
N LEU A 19 1.57 -13.63 -17.16
CA LEU A 19 1.68 -14.20 -18.50
C LEU A 19 1.58 -13.10 -19.56
N TYR A 20 0.61 -12.19 -19.42
CA TYR A 20 0.45 -11.05 -20.31
C TYR A 20 1.74 -10.21 -20.40
N ALA A 21 2.34 -9.86 -19.26
CA ALA A 21 3.56 -9.05 -19.23
C ALA A 21 4.76 -9.76 -19.87
N LEU A 22 4.89 -11.08 -19.70
CA LEU A 22 5.98 -11.88 -20.24
C LEU A 22 5.88 -12.12 -21.75
N THR A 23 4.66 -12.20 -22.28
CA THR A 23 4.43 -12.58 -23.67
C THR A 23 3.99 -11.40 -24.53
N TYR A 24 3.94 -10.19 -24.00
CA TYR A 24 3.52 -9.02 -24.78
C TYR A 24 4.53 -8.73 -25.91
N PRO A 25 4.07 -8.43 -27.15
CA PRO A 25 2.68 -8.19 -27.55
C PRO A 25 1.86 -9.44 -27.88
N GLU A 26 2.48 -10.61 -27.98
CA GLU A 26 1.81 -11.89 -28.22
C GLU A 26 0.83 -12.27 -27.08
N ARG A 27 -0.05 -13.23 -27.37
CA ARG A 27 -0.99 -13.80 -26.41
C ARG A 27 -0.89 -15.31 -26.45
N ILE A 28 -0.38 -15.89 -25.37
CA ILE A 28 -0.33 -17.34 -25.20
C ILE A 28 -1.67 -17.82 -24.61
N PRO A 29 -2.28 -18.90 -25.14
CA PRO A 29 -3.48 -19.49 -24.56
C PRO A 29 -3.30 -19.85 -23.09
N SER A 30 -4.33 -19.60 -22.29
CA SER A 30 -4.37 -19.93 -20.87
C SER A 30 -5.71 -20.57 -20.51
N GLU A 31 -5.68 -21.53 -19.60
CA GLU A 31 -6.88 -22.15 -19.02
C GLU A 31 -7.53 -21.26 -17.95
N LEU A 32 -6.90 -20.13 -17.59
CA LEU A 32 -7.44 -19.13 -16.67
C LEU A 32 -8.52 -18.30 -17.36
N ARG A 33 -9.74 -18.84 -17.37
CA ARG A 33 -10.89 -18.23 -18.03
C ARG A 33 -11.90 -17.74 -17.01
N PHE A 34 -12.49 -16.58 -17.30
CA PHE A 34 -13.62 -16.05 -16.56
C PHE A 34 -14.90 -16.28 -17.39
N SER A 35 -15.88 -16.98 -16.82
CA SER A 35 -17.18 -17.17 -17.46
C SER A 35 -18.03 -15.92 -17.24
N ILE A 36 -18.32 -15.19 -18.33
CA ILE A 36 -19.20 -14.00 -18.26
C ILE A 36 -20.61 -14.39 -17.81
N GLY A 37 -21.07 -15.61 -18.10
CA GLY A 37 -22.36 -16.11 -17.62
C GLY A 37 -22.46 -16.25 -16.10
N ASP A 38 -21.31 -16.37 -15.42
CA ASP A 38 -21.24 -16.45 -13.95
C ASP A 38 -21.18 -15.05 -13.31
N LEU A 39 -20.93 -14.00 -14.11
CA LEU A 39 -20.89 -12.62 -13.64
C LEU A 39 -22.32 -12.11 -13.40
N ARG A 40 -22.70 -12.04 -12.12
CA ARG A 40 -24.06 -11.60 -11.74
C ARG A 40 -24.20 -10.08 -11.68
N HIS A 41 -23.33 -9.41 -10.92
CA HIS A 41 -23.43 -7.97 -10.69
C HIS A 41 -22.05 -7.36 -10.44
N LEU A 42 -21.88 -6.10 -10.84
CA LEU A 42 -20.72 -5.27 -10.55
C LEU A 42 -21.21 -3.98 -9.89
N ASP A 43 -20.98 -3.86 -8.59
CA ASP A 43 -21.26 -2.65 -7.83
C ASP A 43 -20.08 -1.69 -7.92
N PHE A 44 -20.38 -0.41 -8.12
CA PHE A 44 -19.39 0.67 -8.08
C PHE A 44 -19.82 1.71 -7.06
N CYS A 45 -18.89 2.11 -6.20
CA CYS A 45 -19.12 3.14 -5.20
C CYS A 45 -17.89 4.05 -5.07
N PRO A 46 -18.08 5.32 -4.69
CA PRO A 46 -16.95 6.18 -4.35
C PRO A 46 -16.24 5.65 -3.10
N PRO A 47 -14.90 5.80 -3.00
CA PRO A 47 -14.16 5.39 -1.81
C PRO A 47 -14.52 6.27 -0.61
N ASP A 48 -14.61 5.65 0.57
CA ASP A 48 -14.77 6.36 1.83
C ASP A 48 -13.40 6.78 2.40
N MET A 49 -13.03 8.04 2.16
CA MET A 49 -11.74 8.59 2.58
C MET A 49 -11.59 8.70 4.11
N SER A 50 -12.70 8.71 4.86
CA SER A 50 -12.67 8.73 6.32
C SER A 50 -12.34 7.35 6.90
N LYS A 51 -12.88 6.29 6.27
CA LYS A 51 -12.65 4.91 6.67
C LYS A 51 -11.31 4.37 6.17
N PHE A 52 -10.82 4.86 5.03
CA PHE A 52 -9.57 4.42 4.39
C PHE A 52 -8.57 5.58 4.22
N PRO A 53 -8.06 6.16 5.33
CA PRO A 53 -7.20 7.35 5.28
C PRO A 53 -5.90 7.13 4.49
N CYS A 54 -5.36 5.90 4.45
CA CYS A 54 -4.16 5.59 3.66
C CYS A 54 -4.33 5.87 2.16
N LEU A 55 -5.56 5.81 1.63
CA LEU A 55 -5.81 6.19 0.23
C LEU A 55 -5.58 7.69 -0.01
N GLY A 56 -6.00 8.53 0.94
CA GLY A 56 -5.72 9.97 0.90
C GLY A 56 -4.23 10.27 0.97
N LEU A 57 -3.53 9.61 1.89
CA LEU A 57 -2.07 9.72 2.04
C LEU A 57 -1.34 9.28 0.76
N ALA A 58 -1.81 8.23 0.09
CA ALA A 58 -1.26 7.78 -1.17
C ALA A 58 -1.42 8.81 -2.30
N TYR A 59 -2.59 9.45 -2.41
CA TYR A 59 -2.79 10.55 -3.36
C TYR A 59 -1.90 11.76 -3.06
N GLU A 60 -1.76 12.13 -1.79
CA GLU A 60 -0.88 13.23 -1.37
C GLU A 60 0.58 12.92 -1.73
N ALA A 61 1.05 11.72 -1.40
CA ALA A 61 2.40 11.27 -1.73
C ALA A 61 2.64 11.25 -3.23
N ALA A 62 1.70 10.72 -4.01
CA ALA A 62 1.79 10.66 -5.47
C ALA A 62 1.81 12.06 -6.11
N ALA A 63 1.02 13.00 -5.59
CA ALA A 63 0.98 14.38 -6.08
C ALA A 63 2.29 15.14 -5.77
N ALA A 64 2.89 14.90 -4.59
CA ALA A 64 4.19 15.47 -4.23
C ALA A 64 5.36 14.79 -4.97
N GLY A 65 5.23 13.49 -5.25
CA GLY A 65 6.23 12.66 -5.93
C GLY A 65 7.52 12.45 -5.12
N GLY A 66 8.46 11.75 -5.76
CA GLY A 66 9.85 11.61 -5.29
C GLY A 66 9.96 11.12 -3.84
N ALA A 67 10.44 12.00 -2.97
CA ALA A 67 10.70 11.67 -1.57
C ALA A 67 9.45 11.23 -0.78
N LYS A 68 8.28 11.81 -1.06
CA LYS A 68 7.07 11.52 -0.27
C LYS A 68 6.52 10.12 -0.51
N THR A 69 6.63 9.59 -1.73
CA THR A 69 6.20 8.21 -2.05
C THR A 69 7.10 7.18 -1.38
N ILE A 70 8.40 7.45 -1.28
CA ILE A 70 9.34 6.60 -0.54
C ILE A 70 9.04 6.62 0.94
N ALA A 71 8.82 7.81 1.52
CA ALA A 71 8.45 7.95 2.92
C ALA A 71 7.17 7.18 3.25
N LEU A 72 6.15 7.28 2.40
CA LEU A 72 4.90 6.53 2.54
C LEU A 72 5.15 5.02 2.56
N ASN A 73 5.86 4.48 1.56
CA ASN A 73 6.09 3.04 1.46
C ASN A 73 6.94 2.52 2.63
N ALA A 74 8.01 3.23 2.99
CA ALA A 74 8.87 2.89 4.10
C ALA A 74 8.11 2.87 5.44
N ALA A 75 7.26 3.88 5.67
CA ALA A 75 6.46 3.98 6.87
C ALA A 75 5.36 2.90 6.94
N ASP A 76 4.71 2.61 5.81
CA ASP A 76 3.69 1.55 5.72
C ASP A 76 4.29 0.19 6.09
N GLU A 77 5.44 -0.18 5.51
CA GLU A 77 6.11 -1.45 5.84
C GLU A 77 6.48 -1.56 7.32
N VAL A 78 7.00 -0.47 7.91
CA VAL A 78 7.34 -0.44 9.35
C VAL A 78 6.10 -0.54 10.22
N ALA A 79 5.04 0.20 9.88
CA ALA A 79 3.80 0.22 10.65
C ALA A 79 3.05 -1.12 10.56
N VAL A 80 2.95 -1.71 9.37
CA VAL A 80 2.34 -3.02 9.16
C VAL A 80 3.11 -4.10 9.93
N ALA A 81 4.44 -4.10 9.87
CA ALA A 81 5.25 -5.04 10.66
C ALA A 81 4.98 -4.87 12.17
N ALA A 82 4.99 -3.64 12.68
CA ALA A 82 4.70 -3.37 14.10
C ALA A 82 3.28 -3.78 14.50
N PHE A 83 2.30 -3.64 13.60
CA PHE A 83 0.92 -4.10 13.82
C PHE A 83 0.84 -5.62 13.89
N LEU A 84 1.48 -6.32 12.94
CA LEU A 84 1.53 -7.78 12.91
C LEU A 84 2.25 -8.36 14.14
N ASP A 85 3.26 -7.65 14.65
CA ASP A 85 3.96 -7.98 15.90
C ASP A 85 3.17 -7.60 17.17
N GLY A 86 1.96 -7.06 17.04
CA GLY A 86 1.10 -6.66 18.16
C GLY A 86 1.58 -5.44 18.95
N GLN A 87 2.54 -4.67 18.40
CA GLN A 87 3.14 -3.53 19.08
C GLN A 87 2.28 -2.26 19.00
N ILE A 88 1.48 -2.11 17.95
CA ILE A 88 0.58 -0.97 17.72
C ILE A 88 -0.84 -1.45 17.37
N GLY A 89 -1.83 -0.54 17.38
CA GLY A 89 -3.18 -0.83 16.87
C GLY A 89 -3.27 -0.66 15.35
N PHE A 90 -4.34 -1.21 14.74
CA PHE A 90 -4.60 -1.05 13.31
C PHE A 90 -4.76 0.42 12.90
N GLU A 91 -5.44 1.22 13.73
CA GLU A 91 -5.63 2.66 13.49
C GLU A 91 -4.35 3.49 13.62
N ASP A 92 -3.27 2.92 14.16
CA ASP A 92 -1.99 3.61 14.28
C ASP A 92 -1.20 3.58 12.96
N ILE A 93 -1.51 2.66 12.04
CA ILE A 93 -0.87 2.57 10.72
C ILE A 93 -0.96 3.89 9.95
N PRO A 94 -2.16 4.44 9.65
CA PRO A 94 -2.26 5.71 8.94
C PRO A 94 -1.60 6.87 9.70
N ARG A 95 -1.64 6.87 11.04
CA ARG A 95 -1.01 7.92 11.86
C ARG A 95 0.52 7.91 11.76
N ILE A 96 1.12 6.72 11.68
CA ILE A 96 2.57 6.57 11.52
C ILE A 96 2.99 7.01 10.13
N ILE A 97 2.24 6.61 9.10
CA ILE A 97 2.49 7.01 7.72
C ILE A 97 2.41 8.52 7.57
N GLU A 98 1.32 9.13 8.05
CA GLU A 98 1.10 10.58 8.01
C GLU A 98 2.23 11.36 8.69
N GLU A 99 2.60 10.99 9.92
CA GLU A 99 3.65 11.69 10.65
C GLU A 99 5.04 11.52 9.99
N THR A 100 5.35 10.32 9.49
CA THR A 100 6.61 10.07 8.79
C THR A 100 6.68 10.85 7.48
N MET A 101 5.59 10.85 6.70
CA MET A 101 5.49 11.65 5.49
C MET A 101 5.62 13.14 5.79
N ALA A 102 4.91 13.67 6.79
CA ALA A 102 4.93 15.09 7.14
C ALA A 102 6.35 15.57 7.48
N ALA A 103 7.09 14.77 8.26
CA ALA A 103 8.45 15.09 8.66
C ALA A 103 9.52 14.81 7.57
N THR A 104 9.18 14.06 6.51
CA THR A 104 10.09 13.85 5.38
C THR A 104 10.04 15.05 4.42
N PRO A 105 11.16 15.75 4.15
CA PRO A 105 11.18 16.84 3.19
C PRO A 105 10.78 16.36 1.78
N ALA A 106 10.04 17.20 1.06
CA ALA A 106 9.80 16.95 -0.36
C ALA A 106 11.12 17.12 -1.14
N GLY A 107 11.30 16.31 -2.17
CA GLY A 107 12.52 16.36 -2.98
C GLY A 107 12.48 15.39 -4.14
N HIS A 108 13.14 15.77 -5.24
CA HIS A 108 13.38 14.89 -6.36
C HIS A 108 14.67 14.10 -6.13
N LEU A 109 14.65 12.80 -6.44
CA LEU A 109 15.78 11.91 -6.22
C LEU A 109 16.31 11.43 -7.57
N GLU A 110 17.58 11.68 -7.82
CA GLU A 110 18.23 11.46 -9.12
C GLU A 110 19.10 10.20 -9.13
N SER A 111 19.09 9.40 -8.06
CA SER A 111 19.85 8.16 -8.00
C SER A 111 19.25 7.14 -7.04
N ILE A 112 19.54 5.87 -7.31
CA ILE A 112 19.14 4.75 -6.44
C ILE A 112 19.74 4.92 -5.04
N GLN A 113 20.97 5.41 -4.94
CA GLN A 113 21.61 5.63 -3.64
C GLN A 113 20.85 6.65 -2.78
N LYS A 114 20.35 7.74 -3.40
CA LYS A 114 19.52 8.72 -2.71
C LYS A 114 18.17 8.12 -2.29
N VAL A 115 17.57 7.25 -3.13
CA VAL A 115 16.34 6.51 -2.81
C VAL A 115 16.55 5.62 -1.59
N LEU A 116 17.62 4.82 -1.57
CA LEU A 116 17.91 3.90 -0.46
C LEU A 116 18.27 4.62 0.84
N ALA A 117 19.00 5.75 0.75
CA ALA A 117 19.29 6.59 1.90
C ALA A 117 18.00 7.15 2.52
N LEU A 118 17.12 7.70 1.69
CA LEU A 118 15.84 8.22 2.14
C LEU A 118 14.92 7.13 2.71
N ASP A 119 14.85 5.96 2.08
CA ASP A 119 14.10 4.82 2.62
C ASP A 119 14.61 4.45 4.02
N THR A 120 15.93 4.41 4.21
CA THR A 120 16.55 4.13 5.53
C THR A 120 16.16 5.19 6.57
N GLU A 121 16.27 6.47 6.22
CA GLU A 121 15.90 7.59 7.08
C GLU A 121 14.41 7.56 7.45
N ALA A 122 13.53 7.34 6.47
CA ALA A 122 12.09 7.24 6.68
C ALA A 122 11.73 6.05 7.58
N ARG A 123 12.40 4.90 7.43
CA ARG A 123 12.20 3.73 8.32
C ARG A 123 12.65 4.01 9.75
N LEU A 124 13.75 4.73 9.95
CA LEU A 124 14.20 5.13 11.29
C LEU A 124 13.14 6.00 11.96
N LEU A 125 12.70 7.04 11.27
CA LEU A 125 11.65 7.93 11.75
C LEU A 125 10.34 7.17 12.04
N ALA A 126 9.87 6.33 11.11
CA ALA A 126 8.66 5.54 11.31
C ALA A 126 8.74 4.63 12.55
N ARG A 127 9.91 4.05 12.85
CA ARG A 127 10.12 3.25 14.06
C ARG A 127 10.04 4.10 15.33
N GLU A 128 10.60 5.30 15.32
CA GLU A 128 10.49 6.24 16.46
C GLU A 128 9.04 6.67 16.69
N VAL A 129 8.32 6.97 15.61
CA VAL A 129 6.89 7.30 15.61
C VAL A 129 6.04 6.14 16.15
N ALA A 130 6.34 4.91 15.73
CA ALA A 130 5.68 3.69 16.19
C ALA A 130 5.98 3.39 17.67
N GLN A 131 7.22 3.60 18.13
CA GLN A 131 7.60 3.40 19.54
C GLN A 131 6.81 4.30 20.48
N ARG A 132 6.56 5.56 20.10
CA ARG A 132 5.71 6.49 20.87
C ARG A 132 4.26 6.02 20.98
N ARG A 133 3.82 5.17 20.05
CA ARG A 133 2.46 4.59 19.97
C ARG A 133 2.39 3.15 20.47
N ARG A 134 3.49 2.62 21.01
CA ARG A 134 3.52 1.24 21.50
C ARG A 134 2.42 1.02 22.53
N ARG A 135 1.65 -0.05 22.33
CA ARG A 135 0.68 -0.51 23.32
C ARG A 135 1.45 -0.90 24.58
N LYS A 136 1.16 -0.24 25.70
CA LYS A 136 1.57 -0.75 27.01
C LYS A 136 0.84 -2.08 27.20
N GLY A 137 1.60 -3.15 27.43
CA GLY A 137 1.13 -4.53 27.30
C GLY A 137 -0.25 -4.79 27.91
N SER A 138 -1.11 -5.45 27.13
CA SER A 138 -2.34 -6.09 27.64
C SER A 138 -2.09 -7.60 27.70
N PRO A 139 -2.40 -8.28 28.81
CA PRO A 139 -2.07 -9.69 29.02
C PRO A 139 -3.04 -10.58 28.24
N ILE A 140 -2.75 -10.85 26.96
CA ILE A 140 -3.53 -11.83 26.17
C ILE A 140 -2.72 -13.13 25.94
N GLY A 141 -1.70 -13.36 26.78
CA GLY A 141 -0.93 -14.62 26.81
C GLY A 141 -1.27 -15.54 27.99
N ALA A 142 -2.22 -15.19 28.86
CA ALA A 142 -2.47 -15.89 30.12
C ALA A 142 -3.65 -16.87 30.12
N ILE A 143 -4.21 -17.22 28.95
CA ILE A 143 -5.33 -18.18 28.86
C ILE A 143 -5.00 -19.24 27.81
N SER A 144 -4.00 -20.06 28.12
CA SER A 144 -3.77 -21.38 27.51
C SER A 144 -2.86 -22.18 28.46
N GLN A 145 -3.44 -22.60 29.59
CA GLN A 145 -3.12 -23.83 30.29
C GLN A 145 -4.43 -24.48 30.74
#